data_AF-Q8MV57-F1
#
_entry.id   AF-Q8MV57-F1
#
_cell.length_a   1.000
_cell.length_b   1.000
_cell.length_c   1.000
_cell.angle_alpha   90.00
_cell.angle_beta   90.00
_cell.angle_gamma   90.00
#
_symmetry.space_group_name_H-M   'P 1'
#
loop_
_entity.id
_entity.type
_entity.pdbx_description
1 polymer ?
#
loop_
_entity_poly.entity_id
_entity_poly.type
_entity_poly.pdbx_seq_one_letter_code
_entity_poly.pdbx_strand_id
1 'polypeptide(L)'
;NVKTAVCDIPPRGLKMAATFVGNSTAIQELFERISEQFTAMFRRKAFLHWYTGEGMDEMEFTEAESNMNDLISEYQQYQEATADDMGDLDAEGAEEAYPEE
;
A
#
# COMPACT_ATOMS: atom_id res chain seq x y z
N ASN A 1 -2.34 19.04 -2.25
CA ASN A 1 -3.64 18.55 -1.75
C ASN A 1 -3.63 18.43 -0.23
N VAL A 2 -4.33 19.32 0.48
CA VAL A 2 -4.55 19.18 1.94
C VAL A 2 -6.02 19.49 2.21
N LYS A 3 -6.77 18.52 2.72
CA LYS A 3 -8.15 18.70 3.20
C LYS A 3 -8.13 18.69 4.73
N THR A 4 -8.73 19.69 5.35
CA THR A 4 -8.85 19.78 6.81
C THR A 4 -10.32 19.72 7.20
N ALA A 5 -10.61 19.02 8.30
CA ALA A 5 -11.93 18.96 8.90
C ALA A 5 -11.79 19.14 10.41
N VAL A 6 -12.73 19.88 11.01
CA VAL A 6 -12.77 20.13 12.45
C VAL A 6 -14.06 19.54 13.00
N CYS A 7 -13.95 18.79 14.09
CA CYS A 7 -15.08 18.18 14.78
C CYS A 7 -15.17 18.74 16.19
N ASP A 8 -16.36 19.21 16.58
CA ASP A 8 -16.60 19.82 17.90
C ASP A 8 -16.70 18.79 19.03
N ILE A 9 -16.89 17.51 18.70
CA ILE A 9 -17.04 16.43 19.68
C ILE A 9 -15.68 15.72 19.84
N PRO A 10 -14.96 15.92 20.97
CA PRO A 10 -13.67 15.29 21.18
C PRO A 10 -13.82 13.80 21.54
N PRO A 11 -12.76 12.99 21.33
CA PRO A 11 -12.76 11.61 21.78
C PRO A 11 -12.78 11.51 23.31
N ARG A 12 -13.30 10.38 23.81
CA ARG A 12 -13.47 10.16 25.26
C ARG A 12 -12.13 10.27 25.99
N GLY A 13 -12.10 11.11 27.03
CA GLY A 13 -10.94 11.25 27.92
C GLY A 13 -9.88 12.27 27.47
N LEU A 14 -10.06 12.92 26.31
CA LEU A 14 -9.16 13.96 25.82
C LEU A 14 -9.93 15.28 25.61
N LYS A 15 -9.25 16.40 25.83
CA LYS A 15 -9.82 17.75 25.56
C LYS A 15 -9.71 18.15 24.09
N MET A 16 -8.67 17.67 23.41
CA MET A 16 -8.44 17.84 21.97
C MET A 16 -7.67 16.64 21.44
N ALA A 17 -7.86 16.32 20.16
CA ALA A 17 -7.11 15.32 19.43
C ALA A 17 -7.03 15.74 17.95
N ALA A 18 -6.02 15.22 17.25
CA ALA A 18 -5.88 15.37 15.80
C ALA A 18 -5.52 14.02 15.20
N THR A 19 -6.09 13.72 14.03
CA THR A 19 -5.80 12.52 13.26
C THR A 19 -5.35 12.94 11.87
N PHE A 20 -4.24 12.38 11.41
CA PHE A 20 -3.71 12.62 10.08
C PHE A 20 -3.85 11.35 9.24
N VAL A 21 -4.42 11.50 8.04
CA VAL A 21 -4.45 10.47 7.02
C VAL A 21 -3.64 11.00 5.85
N GLY A 22 -2.43 10.46 5.68
CA GLY A 22 -1.53 10.84 4.60
C GLY A 22 -1.40 9.70 3.61
N ASN A 23 -1.62 9.99 2.32
CA ASN A 23 -1.15 9.14 1.24
C ASN A 23 0.25 9.63 0.85
N SER A 24 1.28 8.87 1.19
CA SER A 24 2.68 9.23 0.97
C SER A 24 3.43 8.04 0.39
N THR A 25 4.28 8.30 -0.61
CA THR A 25 5.15 7.29 -1.25
C THR A 25 6.08 6.60 -0.26
N ALA A 26 6.38 7.22 0.89
CA ALA A 26 7.16 6.63 1.97
C ALA A 26 6.56 5.33 2.54
N ILE A 27 5.28 5.03 2.27
CA ILE A 27 4.68 3.74 2.65
C ILE A 27 5.39 2.54 1.99
N GLN A 28 6.07 2.76 0.86
CA GLN A 28 6.83 1.71 0.17
C GLN A 28 7.88 1.06 1.07
N GLU A 29 8.52 1.81 1.99
CA GLU A 29 9.51 1.28 2.94
C GLU A 29 8.91 0.20 3.86
N LEU A 30 7.61 0.33 4.18
CA LEU A 30 6.90 -0.67 4.97
C LEU A 30 6.71 -1.95 4.16
N PHE A 31 6.31 -1.83 2.90
CA PHE A 31 6.12 -2.97 2.00
C PHE A 31 7.46 -3.65 1.68
N GLU A 32 8.52 -2.90 1.41
CA GLU A 32 9.88 -3.44 1.23
C GLU A 32 10.31 -4.30 2.41
N ARG A 33 10.12 -3.80 3.64
CA ARG A 33 10.47 -4.56 4.86
C ARG A 33 9.68 -5.86 4.99
N ILE A 34 8.41 -5.88 4.60
CA ILE A 34 7.59 -7.10 4.62
C ILE A 34 8.04 -8.06 3.51
N SER A 35 8.26 -7.54 2.30
CA SER A 35 8.74 -8.29 1.14
C SER A 35 10.06 -8.99 1.46
N GLU A 36 11.05 -8.30 2.04
CA GLU A 36 12.33 -8.90 2.44
C GLU A 36 12.18 -10.08 3.41
N GLN A 37 11.31 -9.92 4.42
CA GLN A 37 11.05 -10.99 5.40
C GLN A 37 10.33 -12.17 4.76
N PHE A 38 9.35 -11.88 3.91
CA PHE A 38 8.64 -12.89 3.13
C PHE A 38 9.61 -13.67 2.24
N THR A 39 10.40 -12.99 1.41
CA THR A 39 11.40 -13.60 0.52
C THR A 39 12.37 -14.47 1.31
N ALA A 40 12.85 -14.02 2.48
CA ALA A 40 13.77 -14.79 3.32
C ALA A 40 13.17 -16.11 3.83
N MET A 41 11.88 -16.11 4.17
CA MET A 41 11.13 -17.29 4.61
C MET A 41 10.76 -18.20 3.44
N PHE A 42 10.24 -17.62 2.37
CA PHE A 42 9.76 -18.32 1.18
C PHE A 42 10.88 -19.04 0.44
N ARG A 43 12.06 -18.43 0.31
CA ARG A 43 13.27 -19.08 -0.26
C ARG A 43 13.68 -20.34 0.50
N ARG A 44 13.35 -20.45 1.79
CA ARG A 44 13.63 -21.62 2.62
C ARG A 44 12.44 -22.58 2.71
N LYS A 45 11.34 -22.27 2.02
CA LYS A 45 10.04 -22.95 2.12
C LYS A 45 9.57 -23.15 3.56
N ALA A 46 9.91 -22.20 4.44
CA ALA A 46 9.57 -22.28 5.86
C ALA A 46 8.06 -22.17 6.04
N PHE A 47 7.45 -23.14 6.73
CA PHE A 47 6.00 -23.22 6.99
C PHE A 47 5.08 -23.28 5.74
N LEU A 48 5.64 -23.44 4.54
CA LEU A 48 4.85 -23.44 3.29
C LEU A 48 3.76 -24.52 3.27
N HIS A 49 4.04 -25.69 3.86
CA HIS A 49 3.09 -26.81 3.94
C HIS A 49 1.78 -26.50 4.69
N TRP A 50 1.74 -25.49 5.56
CA TRP A 50 0.50 -25.08 6.22
C TRP A 50 -0.49 -24.44 5.26
N TYR A 51 0.01 -23.84 4.18
CA TYR A 51 -0.82 -23.19 3.18
C TYR A 51 -1.14 -24.16 2.03
N THR A 52 -0.13 -24.90 1.55
CA THR A 52 -0.36 -25.88 0.49
C THR A 52 -1.18 -27.09 0.95
N GLY A 53 -1.15 -27.41 2.26
CA GLY A 53 -2.02 -28.41 2.86
C GLY A 53 -3.52 -28.04 2.83
N GLU A 54 -3.84 -26.76 2.76
CA GLU A 54 -5.22 -26.24 2.64
C GLU A 54 -5.65 -26.04 1.17
N GLY A 55 -4.79 -26.39 0.21
CA GLY A 55 -5.08 -26.35 -1.23
C GLY A 55 -4.53 -25.14 -1.98
N MET A 56 -3.71 -24.31 -1.34
CA MET A 56 -3.00 -23.19 -1.99
C MET A 56 -1.84 -23.71 -2.86
N ASP A 57 -1.59 -23.10 -4.01
CA ASP A 57 -0.46 -23.44 -4.87
C ASP A 57 0.79 -22.60 -4.50
N GLU A 58 1.99 -23.17 -4.66
CA GLU A 58 3.24 -22.44 -4.42
C GLU A 58 3.41 -21.25 -5.38
N MET A 59 2.84 -21.31 -6.58
CA MET A 59 2.82 -20.21 -7.53
C MET A 59 2.04 -19.00 -7.02
N GLU A 60 0.98 -19.19 -6.21
CA GLU A 60 0.22 -18.07 -5.64
C GLU A 60 1.08 -17.22 -4.68
N PHE A 61 2.07 -17.81 -4.02
CA PHE A 61 3.05 -17.06 -3.22
C PHE A 61 3.98 -16.21 -4.10
N THR A 62 4.35 -16.74 -5.27
CA THR A 62 5.23 -16.04 -6.22
C THR A 62 4.48 -14.89 -6.89
N GLU A 63 3.20 -15.07 -7.19
CA GLU A 63 2.31 -14.02 -7.69
C GLU A 63 2.14 -12.91 -6.66
N ALA A 64 1.86 -13.25 -5.39
CA ALA A 64 1.73 -12.27 -4.31
C ALA A 64 3.04 -11.50 -4.07
N GLU A 65 4.20 -12.16 -4.13
CA GLU A 65 5.51 -11.49 -4.05
C GLU A 65 5.72 -10.52 -5.21
N SER A 66 5.37 -10.93 -6.44
CA SER A 66 5.44 -10.07 -7.62
C SER A 66 4.55 -8.84 -7.46
N ASN A 67 3.28 -9.02 -7.10
CA ASN A 67 2.34 -7.91 -6.95
C ASN A 67 2.78 -6.91 -5.87
N MET A 68 3.40 -7.38 -4.78
CA MET A 68 3.96 -6.49 -3.76
C MET A 68 5.14 -5.68 -4.31
N ASN A 69 6.00 -6.28 -5.12
CA ASN A 69 7.13 -5.58 -5.74
C ASN A 69 6.68 -4.60 -6.83
N ASP A 70 5.60 -4.92 -7.55
CA ASP A 70 4.98 -4.01 -8.51
C ASP A 70 4.44 -2.77 -7.79
N LEU A 71 3.72 -2.94 -6.68
CA LEU A 71 3.23 -1.83 -5.85
C LEU A 71 4.35 -0.94 -5.31
N ILE A 72 5.46 -1.53 -4.85
CA ILE A 72 6.65 -0.77 -4.43
C ILE A 72 7.21 0.04 -5.60
N SER A 73 7.28 -0.57 -6.78
CA SER A 73 7.79 0.09 -7.99
C SER A 73 6.92 1.25 -8.44
N GLU A 74 5.58 1.12 -8.35
CA GLU A 74 4.64 2.20 -8.62
C GLU A 74 4.89 3.39 -7.69
N TYR A 75 4.99 3.17 -6.38
CA TYR A 75 5.28 4.25 -5.43
C TYR A 75 6.63 4.93 -5.69
N GLN A 76 7.65 4.16 -6.08
CA GLN A 76 8.96 4.70 -6.41
C GLN A 76 8.89 5.57 -7.67
N GLN A 77 8.14 5.13 -8.69
CA GLN A 77 7.92 5.91 -9.91
C GLN A 77 7.26 7.26 -9.60
N TYR A 78 6.21 7.29 -8.79
CA TYR A 78 5.56 8.53 -8.38
C TYR A 78 6.47 9.44 -7.54
N GLN A 79 7.39 8.86 -6.76
CA GLN A 79 8.34 9.62 -5.95
C GLN A 79 9.43 10.28 -6.81
N GLU A 80 9.87 9.60 -7.86
CA GLU A 80 10.89 10.09 -8.79
C GLU A 80 10.31 10.96 -9.92
N ALA A 81 9.00 10.89 -10.16
CA ALA A 81 8.31 11.65 -11.18
C ALA A 81 8.54 13.17 -11.02
N THR A 82 8.93 13.81 -12.11
CA THR A 82 9.10 15.26 -12.15
C THR A 82 7.78 15.94 -12.50
N ALA A 83 7.71 17.27 -12.34
CA ALA A 83 6.49 18.03 -12.63
C ALA A 83 6.01 17.91 -14.10
N ASP A 84 6.88 17.53 -15.05
CA ASP A 84 6.51 17.28 -16.44
C ASP A 84 5.91 15.86 -16.64
N ASP A 85 6.19 14.91 -15.75
CA ASP A 85 5.71 13.51 -15.83
C ASP A 85 4.35 13.29 -15.13
N MET A 86 3.93 14.20 -14.24
CA MET A 86 2.66 14.08 -13.51
C MET A 86 1.41 14.20 -14.40
N GLY A 87 1.53 14.82 -15.58
CA GLY A 87 0.39 15.05 -16.48
C GLY A 87 -0.17 13.77 -17.14
N ASP A 88 0.65 12.73 -17.29
CA ASP A 88 0.23 11.44 -17.87
C ASP A 88 -0.25 10.45 -16.79
N LEU A 89 0.22 10.58 -15.55
CA LEU A 89 -0.07 9.64 -14.46
C LEU A 89 -1.43 9.89 -13.76
N ASP A 90 -1.88 11.15 -13.69
CA ASP A 90 -3.19 11.51 -13.09
C ASP A 90 -4.39 10.99 -13.92
N ALA A 91 -4.18 10.56 -15.17
CA ALA A 91 -5.24 10.06 -16.05
C ALA A 91 -5.70 8.64 -15.69
N GLU A 92 -4.83 7.80 -15.11
CA GLU A 92 -5.16 6.39 -14.79
C GLU A 92 -5.91 6.23 -13.45
N GLY A 93 -5.77 7.18 -12.52
CA GLY A 93 -6.44 7.14 -11.21
C GLY A 93 -7.84 7.77 -11.16
N ALA A 94 -8.30 8.38 -12.25
CA ALA A 94 -9.54 9.15 -12.29
C ALA A 94 -10.80 8.33 -12.70
N GLU A 95 -10.64 7.07 -13.11
CA GLU A 95 -11.77 6.25 -13.60
C GLU A 95 -12.65 5.64 -12.49
N GLU A 96 -12.24 5.68 -11.20
CA GLU A 96 -13.02 5.12 -10.07
C GLU A 96 -13.79 6.16 -9.23
N ALA A 97 -14.26 7.24 -9.85
CA ALA A 97 -15.21 8.13 -9.17
C ALA A 97 -16.60 7.48 -9.13
N TYR A 98 -16.91 6.77 -8.03
CA TYR A 98 -18.27 6.32 -7.73
C TYR A 98 -19.25 7.50 -7.75
N PRO A 99 -20.41 7.39 -8.41
CA PRO A 99 -21.43 8.44 -8.35
C PRO A 99 -21.94 8.56 -6.90
N GLU A 100 -21.80 9.75 -6.31
CA GLU A 100 -22.45 10.09 -5.03
C GLU A 100 -23.98 10.16 -5.24
N GLU A 101 -24.73 9.37 -4.47
CA GLU A 101 -26.16 9.60 -4.19
C GLU A 101 -26.35 10.50 -2.96
#